data_AF-A0A1V9FLL6-F1
#
_entry.id   AF-A0A1V9FLL6-F1
#
_cell.length_a   1.000
_cell.length_b   1.000
_cell.length_c   1.000
_cell.angle_alpha   90.00
_cell.angle_beta   90.00
_cell.angle_gamma   90.00
#
_symmetry.space_group_name_H-M   'P 1'
#
loop_
_entity.id
_entity.type
_entity.pdbx_description
1 polymer ?
#
loop_
_entity_poly.entity_id
_entity_poly.type
_entity_poly.pdbx_seq_one_letter_code
_entity_poly.pdbx_strand_id
1 'polypeptide(L)'
;MQLKLNNWTKAFLIIIWLIASVIGFLVKLPSGFRHYDKELHAAFYFLAAAFLNILVTNGKLSRHIIIFALLYFFSISIEYAQEYSNRYFHVRIHGRYDPEDVKYNLRGLIAYSVLWVIYRLVLTAYNKLTFKEATNNQDHR
;
A
#
# COMPACT_ATOMS: atom_id res chain seq x y z
N MET A 1 13.15 7.79 5.19
CA MET A 1 12.70 8.83 6.14
C MET A 1 11.97 8.13 7.30
N GLN A 2 12.32 8.42 8.55
CA GLN A 2 11.61 7.85 9.71
C GLN A 2 10.67 8.89 10.29
N LEU A 3 9.36 8.67 10.20
CA LEU A 3 8.38 9.53 10.88
C LEU A 3 8.36 9.18 12.37
N LYS A 4 8.83 10.12 13.20
CA LYS A 4 8.76 10.02 14.67
C LYS A 4 7.34 10.34 15.15
N LEU A 5 6.41 9.42 14.91
CA LEU A 5 5.03 9.49 15.41
C LEU A 5 4.84 8.50 16.56
N ASN A 6 4.03 8.88 17.55
CA ASN A 6 3.59 7.97 18.61
C ASN A 6 2.80 6.79 18.00
N ASN A 7 2.93 5.60 18.58
CA ASN A 7 2.21 4.40 18.13
C ASN A 7 0.70 4.60 18.11
N TRP A 8 0.15 5.34 19.08
CA TRP A 8 -1.28 5.71 19.11
C TRP A 8 -1.69 6.56 17.91
N THR A 9 -0.88 7.55 17.54
CA THR A 9 -1.12 8.38 16.34
C THR A 9 -1.06 7.54 15.07
N LYS A 10 -0.10 6.61 14.96
CA LYS A 10 0.00 5.69 13.82
C LYS A 10 -1.24 4.81 13.71
N ALA A 11 -1.67 4.23 14.82
CA ALA A 11 -2.87 3.39 14.86
C ALA A 11 -4.13 4.18 14.47
N PHE A 12 -4.30 5.38 15.03
CA PHE A 12 -5.40 6.27 14.69
C PHE A 12 -5.45 6.62 13.20
N LEU A 13 -4.30 6.98 12.61
CA LEU A 13 -4.21 7.24 11.17
C LEU A 13 -4.58 6.01 10.33
N ILE A 14 -4.07 4.83 10.70
CA ILE A 14 -4.39 3.58 9.99
C ILE A 14 -5.90 3.31 10.04
N ILE A 15 -6.52 3.45 11.21
CA ILE A 15 -7.96 3.18 11.39
C ILE A 15 -8.80 4.15 10.56
N ILE A 16 -8.51 5.45 10.60
CA ILE A 16 -9.26 6.44 9.80
C ILE A 16 -9.14 6.15 8.31
N TRP A 17 -7.92 5.91 7.82
CA TRP A 17 -7.71 5.61 6.40
C TRP A 17 -8.32 4.27 6.00
N LEU A 18 -8.33 3.27 6.89
CA LEU A 18 -9.02 2.00 6.64
C LEU A 18 -10.52 2.20 6.47
N ILE A 19 -11.17 2.95 7.38
CA ILE A 19 -12.60 3.26 7.30
C ILE A 19 -12.91 4.02 6.01
N ALA A 20 -12.13 5.07 5.70
CA ALA A 20 -12.30 5.85 4.49
C ALA A 20 -12.12 4.98 3.23
N SER A 21 -11.17 4.04 3.24
CA SER A 21 -10.93 3.12 2.13
C SER A 21 -12.11 2.17 1.93
N VAL A 22 -12.60 1.54 3.00
CA VAL A 22 -13.77 0.64 2.93
C VAL A 22 -14.97 1.40 2.36
N ILE A 23 -15.25 2.61 2.84
CA ILE A 23 -16.33 3.45 2.29
C ILE A 23 -16.08 3.75 0.82
N GLY A 24 -14.86 4.14 0.45
CA GLY A 24 -14.49 4.46 -0.94
C GLY A 24 -14.74 3.30 -1.90
N PHE A 25 -14.37 2.07 -1.52
CA PHE A 25 -14.63 0.87 -2.34
C PHE A 25 -16.11 0.46 -2.37
N LEU A 26 -16.90 0.83 -1.36
CA LEU A 26 -18.34 0.57 -1.31
C LEU A 26 -19.18 1.70 -1.91
N VAL A 27 -18.57 2.76 -2.43
CA VAL A 27 -19.28 3.84 -3.12
C VAL A 27 -19.03 3.71 -4.61
N LYS A 28 -20.10 3.66 -5.39
CA LYS A 28 -20.03 3.53 -6.84
C LYS A 28 -19.30 4.72 -7.46
N LEU A 29 -18.35 4.42 -8.34
CA LEU A 29 -17.55 5.43 -9.01
C LEU A 29 -18.42 6.35 -9.92
N PRO A 30 -18.21 7.68 -9.90
CA PRO A 30 -18.86 8.60 -10.81
C PRO A 30 -18.63 8.21 -12.28
N SER A 31 -19.61 8.45 -13.15
CA SER A 31 -19.60 7.97 -14.53
C SER A 31 -18.34 8.36 -15.32
N GLY A 32 -17.82 9.57 -15.13
CA GLY A 32 -16.62 10.06 -15.80
C GLY A 32 -15.33 9.32 -15.46
N PHE A 33 -15.27 8.63 -14.33
CA PHE A 33 -14.08 7.91 -13.88
C PHE A 33 -14.12 6.41 -14.15
N ARG A 34 -15.26 5.86 -14.61
CA ARG A 34 -15.44 4.40 -14.80
C ARG A 34 -14.47 3.76 -15.80
N HIS A 35 -13.98 4.54 -16.75
CA HIS A 35 -12.93 4.09 -17.66
C HIS A 35 -11.62 3.79 -16.92
N TYR A 36 -11.33 4.54 -15.85
CA TYR A 36 -10.08 4.48 -15.09
C TYR A 36 -10.17 3.63 -13.82
N ASP A 37 -11.24 2.85 -13.65
CA ASP A 37 -11.54 2.13 -12.41
C ASP A 37 -10.37 1.22 -11.99
N LYS A 38 -9.83 0.49 -12.97
CA LYS A 38 -8.70 -0.43 -12.80
C LYS A 38 -7.40 0.29 -12.44
N GLU A 39 -7.14 1.42 -13.08
CA GLU A 39 -5.98 2.27 -12.80
C GLU A 39 -6.08 2.89 -11.40
N LEU A 40 -7.28 3.29 -10.98
CA LEU A 40 -7.57 3.81 -9.64
C LEU A 40 -7.36 2.74 -8.58
N HIS A 41 -7.81 1.51 -8.82
CA HIS A 41 -7.54 0.34 -8.00
C HIS A 41 -6.04 0.11 -7.82
N ALA A 42 -5.28 0.05 -8.92
CA ALA A 42 -3.83 -0.08 -8.87
C ALA A 42 -3.15 1.09 -8.12
N ALA A 43 -3.57 2.32 -8.38
CA ALA A 43 -3.04 3.52 -7.73
C ALA A 43 -3.33 3.53 -6.23
N PHE A 44 -4.55 3.14 -5.83
CA PHE A 44 -4.95 3.03 -4.43
C PHE A 44 -4.03 2.05 -3.69
N TYR A 45 -3.85 0.83 -4.21
CA TYR A 45 -3.02 -0.19 -3.55
C TYR A 45 -1.54 0.17 -3.54
N PHE A 46 -1.04 0.84 -4.58
CA PHE A 46 0.31 1.41 -4.58
C PHE A 46 0.49 2.43 -3.46
N LEU A 47 -0.43 3.40 -3.33
CA LEU A 47 -0.38 4.45 -2.31
C LEU A 47 -0.61 3.90 -0.90
N ALA A 48 -1.51 2.94 -0.72
CA ALA A 48 -1.74 2.26 0.54
C ALA A 48 -0.48 1.51 1.01
N ALA A 49 0.18 0.78 0.09
CA ALA A 49 1.45 0.14 0.38
C ALA A 49 2.52 1.16 0.75
N ALA A 50 2.62 2.29 0.02
CA ALA A 50 3.55 3.37 0.34
C ALA A 50 3.32 3.97 1.71
N PHE A 51 2.08 4.35 2.01
CA PHE A 51 1.66 4.94 3.26
C PHE A 51 2.01 4.04 4.44
N LEU A 52 1.59 2.77 4.40
CA LEU A 52 1.87 1.81 5.47
C LEU A 52 3.37 1.54 5.59
N ASN A 53 4.09 1.39 4.47
CA ASN A 53 5.53 1.15 4.54
C ASN A 53 6.27 2.30 5.22
N ILE A 54 5.95 3.55 4.89
CA ILE A 54 6.54 4.73 5.53
C ILE A 54 6.19 4.78 7.02
N LEU A 55 4.96 4.42 7.39
CA LEU A 55 4.47 4.58 8.75
C LEU A 55 4.99 3.51 9.73
N VAL A 56 5.07 2.24 9.30
CA VAL A 56 5.30 1.10 10.21
C VAL A 56 6.53 0.24 9.92
N THR A 57 7.13 0.25 8.71
CA THR A 57 8.19 -0.75 8.42
C THR A 57 9.53 -0.43 9.07
N ASN A 58 9.85 0.85 9.27
CA ASN A 58 11.19 1.30 9.65
C ASN A 58 12.30 0.68 8.76
N GLY A 59 11.98 0.37 7.49
CA GLY A 59 12.90 -0.26 6.54
C GLY A 59 13.11 -1.78 6.71
N LYS A 60 12.36 -2.44 7.60
CA LYS A 60 12.42 -3.90 7.79
C LYS A 60 11.65 -4.64 6.70
N LEU A 61 12.31 -5.59 6.02
CA LEU A 61 11.72 -6.40 4.96
C LEU A 61 10.55 -7.26 5.45
N SER A 62 10.65 -7.85 6.65
CA SER A 62 9.56 -8.68 7.20
C SER A 62 8.25 -7.90 7.34
N ARG A 63 8.31 -6.62 7.76
CA ARG A 63 7.13 -5.76 7.86
C ARG A 63 6.59 -5.38 6.47
N HIS A 64 7.45 -5.18 5.48
CA HIS A 64 7.03 -4.96 4.10
C HIS A 64 6.23 -6.15 3.55
N ILE A 65 6.73 -7.38 3.76
CA ILE A 65 6.05 -8.63 3.36
C ILE A 65 4.69 -8.76 4.04
N ILE A 66 4.61 -8.49 5.36
CA ILE A 66 3.35 -8.52 6.10
C ILE A 66 2.34 -7.52 5.53
N ILE A 67 2.76 -6.28 5.27
CA ILE A 67 1.88 -5.25 4.67
C ILE A 67 1.38 -5.68 3.30
N PHE A 68 2.27 -6.23 2.46
CA PHE A 68 1.92 -6.72 1.14
C PHE A 68 0.83 -7.80 1.24
N ALA A 69 1.04 -8.80 2.09
CA ALA A 69 0.08 -9.89 2.29
C ALA A 69 -1.27 -9.38 2.82
N LEU A 70 -1.26 -8.52 3.83
CA LEU A 70 -2.48 -7.93 4.39
C LEU A 70 -3.28 -7.15 3.35
N LEU A 71 -2.62 -6.29 2.56
CA LEU A 71 -3.27 -5.54 1.50
C LEU A 71 -3.79 -6.47 0.39
N TYR A 72 -3.03 -7.50 0.02
CA TYR A 72 -3.50 -8.46 -0.98
C TYR A 72 -4.76 -9.22 -0.53
N PHE A 73 -4.81 -9.68 0.72
CA PHE A 73 -6.03 -10.30 1.26
C PHE A 73 -7.18 -9.31 1.40
N PHE A 74 -6.90 -8.05 1.74
CA PHE A 74 -7.90 -6.99 1.77
C PHE A 74 -8.50 -6.73 0.38
N SER A 75 -7.68 -6.77 -0.68
CA SER A 75 -8.16 -6.69 -2.07
C SER A 75 -9.12 -7.80 -2.43
N ILE A 76 -8.89 -9.03 -1.98
CA ILE A 76 -9.81 -10.13 -2.27
C ILE A 76 -11.08 -9.97 -1.44
N SER A 77 -10.93 -9.57 -0.18
CA SER A 77 -12.04 -9.44 0.77
C SER A 77 -13.02 -8.33 0.39
N ILE A 78 -12.53 -7.21 -0.15
CA ILE A 78 -13.40 -6.08 -0.51
C ILE A 78 -14.31 -6.42 -1.71
N GLU A 79 -13.81 -7.17 -2.69
CA GLU A 79 -14.61 -7.68 -3.81
C GLU A 79 -15.72 -8.63 -3.32
N TYR A 80 -15.38 -9.53 -2.39
CA TYR A 80 -16.38 -10.39 -1.74
C TYR A 80 -17.40 -9.56 -0.93
N ALA A 81 -16.96 -8.49 -0.26
CA ALA A 81 -17.86 -7.62 0.49
C ALA A 81 -18.81 -6.84 -0.44
N GLN A 82 -18.34 -6.38 -1.61
CA GLN A 82 -19.18 -5.75 -2.63
C GLN A 82 -20.22 -6.74 -3.19
N GLU A 83 -19.80 -7.97 -3.51
CA GLU A 83 -20.74 -9.01 -3.98
C GLU A 83 -21.75 -9.39 -2.90
N TYR A 84 -21.30 -9.55 -1.65
CA TYR A 84 -22.16 -9.83 -0.51
C TYR A 84 -23.15 -8.69 -0.26
N SER A 85 -22.72 -7.43 -0.35
CA SER A 85 -23.57 -6.25 -0.21
C SER A 85 -24.72 -6.26 -1.23
N ASN A 86 -24.43 -6.61 -2.50
CA ASN A 86 -25.48 -6.78 -3.51
C ASN A 86 -26.52 -7.84 -3.15
N ARG A 87 -26.08 -8.96 -2.55
CA ARG A 87 -26.99 -10.03 -2.11
C ARG A 87 -27.81 -9.59 -0.90
N TYR A 88 -27.20 -8.92 0.07
CA TYR A 88 -27.83 -8.49 1.31
C TYR A 88 -28.88 -7.39 1.10
N PHE A 89 -28.57 -6.38 0.27
CA PHE A 89 -29.50 -5.27 0.01
C PHE A 89 -30.50 -5.56 -1.11
N HIS A 90 -30.40 -6.72 -1.79
CA HIS A 90 -31.22 -7.08 -2.96
C HIS A 90 -31.21 -6.04 -4.09
N VAL A 91 -30.25 -5.12 -4.08
CA VAL A 91 -30.05 -4.06 -5.06
C VAL A 91 -28.63 -4.20 -5.60
N ARG A 92 -28.46 -4.09 -6.92
CA ARG A 92 -27.12 -4.02 -7.53
C ARG A 92 -26.51 -2.64 -7.30
N ILE A 93 -25.90 -2.48 -6.14
CA ILE A 93 -25.14 -1.29 -5.79
C ILE A 93 -23.77 -1.36 -6.50
N HIS A 94 -23.16 -2.55 -6.58
CA HIS A 94 -21.84 -2.82 -7.17
C HIS A 94 -21.90 -3.85 -8.31
N GLY A 95 -20.77 -4.02 -9.00
CA GLY A 95 -20.55 -5.12 -9.94
C GLY A 95 -20.58 -6.50 -9.27
N ARG A 96 -20.40 -7.55 -10.07
CA ARG A 96 -20.06 -8.88 -9.53
C ARG A 96 -18.58 -8.85 -9.13
N TYR A 97 -18.15 -9.83 -8.34
CA TYR A 97 -16.73 -10.07 -8.09
C TYR A 97 -15.95 -10.02 -9.41
N ASP A 98 -14.99 -9.10 -9.52
CA ASP A 98 -14.15 -8.95 -10.71
C ASP A 98 -12.71 -9.39 -10.40
N PRO A 99 -12.24 -10.54 -10.93
CA PRO A 99 -10.85 -10.94 -10.75
C PRO A 99 -9.85 -9.98 -11.42
N GLU A 100 -10.27 -9.16 -12.38
CA GLU A 100 -9.41 -8.12 -12.95
C GLU A 100 -9.10 -7.03 -11.93
N ASP A 101 -10.02 -6.65 -11.06
CA ASP A 101 -9.78 -5.64 -10.02
C ASP A 101 -8.73 -6.12 -9.02
N VAL A 102 -8.79 -7.38 -8.61
CA VAL A 102 -7.75 -8.02 -7.79
C VAL A 102 -6.39 -8.03 -8.50
N LYS A 103 -6.38 -8.28 -9.82
CA LYS A 103 -5.14 -8.26 -10.62
C LYS A 103 -4.53 -6.86 -10.70
N TYR A 104 -5.34 -5.81 -10.84
CA TYR A 104 -4.86 -4.43 -10.85
C TYR A 104 -4.39 -3.96 -9.47
N ASN A 105 -5.10 -4.35 -8.41
CA ASN A 105 -4.65 -4.15 -7.03
C ASN A 105 -3.27 -4.78 -6.80
N LEU A 106 -3.08 -6.03 -7.23
CA LEU A 106 -1.80 -6.74 -7.16
C LEU A 106 -0.70 -6.02 -7.97
N ARG A 107 -1.01 -5.51 -9.17
CA ARG A 107 -0.06 -4.69 -9.95
C ARG A 107 0.40 -3.46 -9.19
N GLY A 108 -0.52 -2.76 -8.52
CA GLY A 108 -0.19 -1.63 -7.65
C GLY A 108 0.77 -2.01 -6.51
N LEU A 109 0.49 -3.12 -5.84
CA LEU A 109 1.34 -3.66 -4.77
C LEU A 109 2.74 -4.05 -5.29
N ILE A 110 2.82 -4.74 -6.42
CA ILE A 110 4.10 -5.13 -7.04
C ILE A 110 4.89 -3.89 -7.45
N ALA A 111 4.25 -2.92 -8.12
CA ALA A 111 4.90 -1.69 -8.56
C ALA A 111 5.52 -0.93 -7.37
N TYR A 112 4.79 -0.81 -6.26
CA TYR A 112 5.35 -0.21 -5.05
C TYR A 112 6.51 -1.02 -4.47
N SER A 113 6.38 -2.35 -4.45
CA SER A 113 7.41 -3.23 -3.89
C SER A 113 8.71 -3.15 -4.66
N VAL A 114 8.65 -3.10 -6.01
CA VAL A 114 9.81 -2.85 -6.87
C VAL A 114 10.47 -1.53 -6.52
N LEU A 115 9.71 -0.44 -6.45
CA LEU A 115 10.22 0.88 -6.08
C LEU A 115 10.87 0.88 -4.69
N TRP A 116 10.22 0.23 -3.71
CA TRP A 116 10.72 0.12 -2.35
C TRP A 116 12.06 -0.64 -2.29
N VAL A 117 12.17 -1.78 -2.99
CA VAL A 117 13.42 -2.55 -3.04
C VAL A 117 14.54 -1.73 -3.66
N ILE A 118 14.30 -1.08 -4.81
CA ILE A 118 15.29 -0.21 -5.46
C ILE A 118 15.75 0.88 -4.50
N TYR A 119 14.82 1.58 -3.85
CA TYR A 119 15.13 2.61 -2.87
C TYR A 119 16.01 2.09 -1.71
N ARG A 120 15.69 0.89 -1.17
CA ARG A 120 16.45 0.28 -0.08
C ARG A 120 17.85 -0.16 -0.51
N LEU A 121 18.01 -0.65 -1.74
CA LEU A 121 19.32 -1.02 -2.28
C LEU A 121 20.21 0.22 -2.45
N VAL A 122 19.68 1.29 -3.07
CA VAL A 122 20.42 2.56 -3.24
C VAL A 122 20.81 3.15 -1.89
N LEU A 123 19.89 3.19 -0.93
CA LEU A 123 20.17 3.73 0.40
C LEU A 123 21.25 2.92 1.14
N THR A 124 21.21 1.59 1.04
CA THR A 124 22.23 0.71 1.62
C THR A 124 23.59 0.93 0.98
N ALA A 125 23.65 1.03 -0.35
CA ALA A 125 24.87 1.30 -1.09
C ALA A 125 25.48 2.66 -0.71
N TYR A 126 24.66 3.71 -0.67
CA TYR A 126 25.08 5.04 -0.25
C TYR A 126 25.68 5.04 1.16
N ASN A 127 24.97 4.49 2.15
CA ASN A 127 25.44 4.44 3.53
C ASN A 127 26.77 3.69 3.67
N LYS A 128 26.97 2.60 2.89
CA LYS A 128 28.22 1.85 2.89
C LYS A 128 29.38 2.67 2.32
N LEU A 129 29.14 3.45 1.27
CA LEU A 129 30.16 4.32 0.67
C LEU A 129 30.55 5.46 1.61
N THR A 130 29.58 6.16 2.19
CA THR A 130 29.84 7.26 3.14
C THR A 130 30.60 6.79 4.38
N PHE A 131 30.29 5.60 4.90
CA PHE A 131 31.01 5.05 6.06
C PHE A 131 32.46 4.67 5.73
N LYS A 132 32.70 4.16 4.51
CA LYS A 132 34.04 3.86 4.01
C LYS A 132 34.90 5.13 3.85
N GLU A 133 34.30 6.22 3.41
CA GLU A 133 34.99 7.51 3.28
C GLU A 133 35.33 8.12 4.64
N ALA A 134 34.40 8.04 5.61
CA ALA A 134 34.63 8.54 6.96
C ALA A 134 35.76 7.80 7.70
N THR A 135 35.88 6.48 7.50
CA THR A 135 36.95 5.65 8.09
C THR A 135 38.32 5.96 7.49
N ASN A 136 38.41 6.04 6.16
CA ASN A 136 39.67 6.40 5.48
C ASN A 136 40.21 7.79 5.90
N ASN A 137 39.33 8.77 6.17
CA ASN A 137 39.75 10.10 6.62
C ASN A 137 40.25 10.16 8.07
N GLN A 138 39.96 9.15 8.89
CA GLN A 138 40.48 9.05 10.26
C GLN A 138 41.87 8.40 10.31
N ASP A 139 42.18 7.47 9.40
CA ASP A 139 43.49 6.81 9.34
C ASP A 139 44.61 7.70 8.76
N HIS A 140 44.25 8.85 8.17
CA HIS A 140 45.19 9.82 7.58
C HIS A 140 45.40 11.10 8.42
N ARG A 141 44.87 11.15 9.66
CA ARG A 141 45.12 12.24 10.63
C ARG A 141 45.91 11.73 11.82
#